data_AF-A0A8I2YZH6-F1
#
_entry.id   AF-A0A8I2YZH6-F1
#
_cell.length_a   1.000
_cell.length_b   1.000
_cell.length_c   1.000
_cell.angle_alpha   90.00
_cell.angle_beta   90.00
_cell.angle_gamma   90.00
#
_symmetry.space_group_name_H-M   'P 1'
#
loop_
_entity.id
_entity.type
_entity.pdbx_description
1 polymer ?
#
loop_
_entity_poly.entity_id
_entity_poly.type
_entity_poly.pdbx_seq_one_letter_code
_entity_poly.pdbx_strand_id
1 'polypeptide(L)' 'MSEKLTEFMDVPQQFIRDGNQFLARCTKPSQKEFIQICRAVAIGFAVMGFIGYFVKLIHIPINNILVCVPYQYLRPISY' A
#
# COMPACT_ATOMS: atom_id res chain seq x y z
N MET A 1 36.33 -12.99 -22.35
CA MET A 1 35.18 -13.25 -21.45
C MET A 1 34.94 -12.12 -20.42
N SER A 2 35.84 -11.15 -20.27
CA SER A 2 35.62 -9.98 -19.39
C SER A 2 34.87 -8.82 -20.07
N GLU A 3 34.96 -8.67 -21.38
CA GLU A 3 34.39 -7.51 -22.11
C GLU A 3 32.85 -7.50 -22.10
N LYS A 4 32.20 -8.67 -22.15
CA LYS A 4 30.74 -8.76 -22.06
C LYS A 4 30.21 -8.41 -20.67
N LEU A 5 30.97 -8.67 -19.60
CA LEU A 5 30.56 -8.32 -18.24
C LEU A 5 30.62 -6.80 -18.02
N THR A 6 31.63 -6.12 -18.56
CA THR A 6 31.72 -4.65 -18.54
C THR A 6 30.59 -4.01 -19.34
N GLU A 7 30.30 -4.49 -20.56
CA GLU A 7 29.17 -3.97 -21.36
C GLU A 7 27.81 -4.18 -20.68
N PHE A 8 27.57 -5.33 -20.04
CA PHE A 8 26.33 -5.56 -19.28
C PHE A 8 26.24 -4.69 -18.02
N MET A 9 27.36 -4.24 -17.46
CA MET A 9 27.41 -3.33 -16.30
C MET A 9 27.28 -1.84 -16.67
N ASP A 10 27.64 -1.46 -17.90
CA ASP A 10 27.50 -0.08 -18.38
C ASP A 10 26.03 0.31 -18.60
N VAL A 11 25.18 -0.63 -19.01
CA VAL A 11 23.73 -0.41 -19.20
C VAL A 11 23.02 0.05 -17.92
N PRO A 12 23.12 -0.63 -16.76
CA PRO A 12 22.48 -0.16 -15.53
C PRO A 12 23.11 1.13 -15.01
N GLN A 13 24.41 1.35 -15.25
CA GLN A 13 25.07 2.60 -14.85
C GLN A 13 24.54 3.81 -15.64
N GLN A 14 24.32 3.66 -16.94
CA GLN A 14 23.67 4.68 -17.77
C GLN A 14 22.21 4.90 -17.33
N PHE A 15 21.47 3.84 -17.02
CA PHE A 15 20.08 3.94 -16.55
C PHE A 15 19.94 4.73 -15.24
N ILE A 16 20.86 4.54 -14.28
CA ILE A 16 20.86 5.32 -13.02
C ILE A 16 21.16 6.79 -13.29
N ARG A 17 22.09 7.10 -14.22
CA ARG A 17 22.43 8.47 -14.59
C ARG A 17 21.23 9.17 -15.25
N ASP A 18 20.58 8.51 -16.18
CA ASP A 18 19.39 9.01 -16.86
C ASP A 18 18.20 9.16 -15.88
N GLY A 19 18.04 8.19 -14.96
CA GLY A 19 17.04 8.24 -13.90
C GLY A 19 17.24 9.42 -12.95
N ASN A 20 18.49 9.72 -12.57
CA ASN A 20 18.81 10.89 -11.74
C ASN A 20 18.54 12.20 -12.47
N GLN A 21 18.86 12.28 -13.77
CA GLN A 21 18.58 13.46 -14.58
C GLN A 21 17.07 13.67 -14.75
N PHE A 22 16.30 12.60 -14.88
CA PHE A 22 14.84 12.65 -14.87
C PHE A 22 14.28 13.15 -13.53
N LEU A 23 14.74 12.59 -12.41
CA LEU A 23 14.31 13.00 -11.07
C LEU A 23 14.62 14.46 -10.76
N ALA A 24 15.73 14.98 -11.30
CA ALA A 24 16.11 16.38 -11.18
C ALA A 24 15.20 17.33 -12.00
N ARG A 25 14.52 16.82 -13.04
CA ARG A 25 13.55 17.58 -13.84
C ARG A 25 12.14 17.53 -13.28
N CYS A 26 11.84 16.60 -12.38
CA CYS A 26 10.56 16.54 -11.69
C CYS A 26 10.37 17.75 -10.75
N THR A 27 9.18 18.33 -10.74
CA THR A 27 8.79 19.35 -9.76
C THR A 27 8.66 18.70 -8.39
N LYS A 28 9.59 19.03 -7.48
CA LYS A 28 9.53 18.54 -6.10
C LYS A 28 8.45 19.28 -5.32
N PRO A 29 7.59 18.57 -4.57
CA PRO A 29 6.54 19.21 -3.79
C PRO A 29 7.16 20.12 -2.73
N SER A 30 6.53 21.28 -2.54
CA SER A 30 6.89 22.20 -1.47
C SER A 30 6.44 21.66 -0.10
N GLN A 31 7.00 22.17 1.00
CA GLN A 31 6.66 21.70 2.34
C GLN A 31 5.16 21.82 2.65
N LYS A 32 4.49 22.87 2.14
CA LYS A 32 3.05 23.10 2.35
C LYS A 32 2.18 22.05 1.64
N GLU A 33 2.52 21.73 0.39
CA GLU A 33 1.82 20.71 -0.39
C GLU A 33 2.01 19.32 0.22
N PHE A 34 3.22 19.01 0.67
CA PHE A 34 3.51 17.75 1.34
C PHE A 34 2.67 17.59 2.62
N ILE A 35 2.61 18.63 3.46
CA ILE A 35 1.82 18.60 4.70
C ILE A 35 0.32 18.44 4.40
N GLN A 36 -0.19 19.10 3.36
CA GLN A 36 -1.60 18.97 2.97
C GLN A 36 -1.93 17.54 2.53
N ILE A 37 -1.06 16.92 1.71
CA ILE A 37 -1.22 15.53 1.28
C ILE A 37 -1.12 14.58 2.47
N CYS A 38 -0.10 14.73 3.32
CA CYS A 38 0.07 13.92 4.52
C CYS A 38 -1.14 14.00 5.45
N ARG A 39 -1.74 15.19 5.61
CA ARG A 39 -2.94 15.37 6.42
C ARG A 39 -4.14 14.64 5.81
N ALA A 40 -4.34 14.73 4.50
CA ALA A 40 -5.41 14.02 3.81
C ALA A 40 -5.24 12.49 3.93
N VAL A 41 -4.03 11.98 3.72
CA VAL A 41 -3.70 10.55 3.85
C VAL A 41 -3.87 10.07 5.29
N ALA A 42 -3.42 10.86 6.27
CA ALA A 42 -3.56 10.51 7.69
C ALA A 42 -5.03 10.37 8.12
N ILE A 43 -5.90 11.29 7.66
CA ILE A 43 -7.34 11.20 7.93
C ILE A 43 -7.93 9.95 7.25
N GLY A 44 -7.58 9.68 5.99
CA GLY A 44 -8.03 8.49 5.27
C GLY A 44 -7.60 7.19 5.97
N PHE A 45 -6.34 7.11 6.38
CA PHE A 45 -5.82 5.95 7.11
C PHE A 45 -6.51 5.76 8.48
N ALA A 46 -6.75 6.85 9.20
CA ALA A 46 -7.46 6.79 10.47
C ALA A 46 -8.90 6.26 10.31
N VAL A 47 -9.64 6.75 9.30
CA VAL A 47 -11.01 6.30 9.04
C VAL A 47 -11.06 4.83 8.60
N MET A 48 -10.20 4.43 7.64
CA MET A 48 -10.16 3.05 7.17
C MET A 48 -9.71 2.07 8.26
N GLY A 49 -8.72 2.47 9.07
CA GLY A 49 -8.25 1.69 10.21
C GLY A 49 -9.32 1.55 11.31
N PHE A 50 -10.04 2.64 11.60
CA PHE A 50 -11.13 2.62 12.57
C PHE A 50 -12.24 1.69 12.10
N ILE A 51 -12.77 1.87 10.88
CA ILE A 51 -13.83 1.01 10.32
C ILE A 51 -13.42 -0.47 10.36
N GLY A 52 -12.18 -0.80 9.96
CA GLY A 52 -11.68 -2.18 10.03
C GLY A 52 -11.64 -2.76 11.45
N TYR A 53 -11.32 -1.93 12.46
CA TYR A 53 -11.35 -2.33 13.86
C TYR A 53 -12.77 -2.61 14.36
N PHE A 54 -13.75 -1.76 14.04
CA PHE A 54 -15.15 -1.99 14.45
C PHE A 54 -15.75 -3.22 13.78
N VAL A 55 -15.51 -3.43 12.49
CA VAL A 55 -15.96 -4.64 11.78
C VAL A 55 -15.39 -5.89 12.44
N LYS A 56 -14.07 -5.91 12.76
CA LYS A 56 -13.48 -7.03 13.49
C LYS A 56 -14.05 -7.20 14.90
N LEU A 57 -14.26 -6.11 15.64
CA LEU A 57 -14.81 -6.17 16.99
C LEU A 57 -16.22 -6.77 17.03
N ILE A 58 -17.07 -6.45 16.05
CA ILE A 58 -18.43 -6.99 15.96
C ILE A 58 -18.41 -8.46 15.52
N HIS A 59 -17.46 -8.86 14.68
CA HIS A 59 -17.38 -10.24 14.20
C HIS A 59 -16.87 -11.25 15.25
N ILE A 60 -16.06 -10.83 16.24
CA ILE A 60 -15.57 -11.71 17.33
C ILE A 60 -16.72 -12.33 18.17
N PRO A 61 -17.67 -11.55 18.73
CA PRO A 61 -18.79 -12.10 19.49
C PRO A 61 -19.78 -12.85 18.60
N ILE A 62 -19.98 -12.41 17.35
CA ILE A 62 -20.80 -13.14 16.39
C ILE A 62 -20.23 -14.52 16.14
N ASN A 63 -18.91 -14.66 15.93
CA ASN A 63 -18.29 -15.96 15.74
C ASN A 63 -18.37 -16.83 17.01
N ASN A 64 -18.24 -16.25 18.21
CA ASN A 64 -18.38 -16.98 19.47
C ASN A 64 -19.81 -17.49 19.73
N ILE A 65 -20.85 -16.74 19.34
CA ILE A 65 -22.26 -17.16 19.43
C ILE A 65 -22.62 -18.12 18.29
N LEU A 66 -22.12 -17.86 17.08
CA LEU A 66 -22.44 -18.67 15.90
C LEU A 66 -21.73 -20.02 15.91
N VAL A 67 -20.54 -20.19 16.52
CA VAL A 67 -19.90 -21.52 16.62
C VAL A 67 -20.70 -22.51 17.48
N CYS A 68 -21.61 -22.02 18.30
CA CYS A 68 -22.59 -22.81 19.05
C CYS A 68 -23.91 -23.04 18.26
N VAL A 69 -24.13 -22.32 17.15
CA VAL A 69 -25.37 -22.30 16.34
C VAL A 69 -25.14 -22.54 14.80
N PRO A 70 -24.01 -23.05 14.26
CA PRO A 70 -23.71 -22.83 12.85
C PRO A 70 -24.20 -23.99 11.99
N TYR A 71 -25.19 -23.81 11.09
CA TYR A 71 -25.22 -24.45 9.75
C TYR A 71 -26.51 -24.25 8.94
N GLN A 72 -27.60 -23.65 9.45
CA GLN A 72 -28.89 -23.69 8.71
C GLN A 72 -29.21 -22.48 7.80
N TYR A 73 -28.44 -21.37 7.76
CA TYR A 73 -28.92 -20.19 6.99
C TYR A 73 -27.98 -19.37 6.09
N LEU A 74 -26.66 -19.20 6.29
CA LEU A 74 -25.97 -18.12 5.56
C LEU A 74 -24.51 -18.38 5.09
N ARG A 75 -24.32 -19.37 4.22
CA ARG A 75 -23.37 -19.25 3.09
C ARG A 75 -24.22 -19.29 1.82
N PRO A 76 -24.44 -18.16 1.14
CA PRO A 76 -23.53 -17.81 0.05
C PRO A 76 -23.28 -16.30 -0.11
N ILE A 77 -22.26 -15.94 -0.91
CA ILE A 77 -21.71 -14.59 -1.20
C ILE A 77 -20.67 -14.17 -0.14
N SER A 78 -19.37 -14.06 -0.39
CA SER A 78 -18.55 -14.11 -1.61
C SER A 78 -17.10 -14.44 -1.21
N TYR A 79 -16.34 -14.94 -2.18
CA TYR A 79 -14.86 -14.93 -2.16
C TYR A 79 -14.31 -13.51 -1.97
#